data_AF-A0A7G7G888-F1
#
_entry.id   AF-A0A7G7G888-F1
#
_cell.length_a   1.000
_cell.length_b   1.000
_cell.length_c   1.000
_cell.angle_alpha   90.00
_cell.angle_beta   90.00
_cell.angle_gamma   90.00
#
_symmetry.space_group_name_H-M   'P 1'
#
loop_
_entity.id
_entity.type
_entity.pdbx_description
1 polymer ?
#
loop_
_entity_poly.entity_id
_entity_poly.type
_entity_poly.pdbx_seq_one_letter_code
_entity_poly.pdbx_strand_id
1 'polypeptide(L)'
;MIRIKAFWVTSILLLLSLTLFGQATRKNLVGEWTTNNKDSLYFKNDTVQLYQDVNYRYGLETCSLIEWKFEPKKFRVLHLFTCSEPGTVNYSSPREKLKLKKRGRQQILEIKKGGLVLDTFLILEFKEYKVQRYPHEIKALKLKRI
;
A
#
# COMPACT_ATOMS: atom_id res chain seq x y z
N MET A 1 -36.19 -12.79 33.28
CA MET A 1 -36.29 -11.85 32.13
C MET A 1 -35.02 -11.02 31.83
N ILE A 2 -34.01 -10.95 32.73
CA ILE A 2 -32.84 -10.06 32.56
C ILE A 2 -31.73 -10.67 31.68
N ARG A 3 -31.60 -12.01 31.63
CA ARG A 3 -30.52 -12.71 30.89
C ARG A 3 -30.58 -12.54 29.36
N ILE A 4 -31.78 -12.38 28.80
CA ILE A 4 -31.95 -12.25 27.33
C ILE A 4 -31.38 -10.91 26.86
N LYS A 5 -31.58 -9.82 27.61
CA LYS A 5 -31.08 -8.49 27.23
C LYS A 5 -29.54 -8.41 27.20
N ALA A 6 -28.86 -9.12 28.09
CA ALA A 6 -27.40 -9.15 28.13
C ALA A 6 -26.79 -9.89 26.92
N PHE A 7 -27.43 -10.95 26.43
CA PHE A 7 -26.98 -11.74 25.28
C PHE A 7 -27.02 -10.95 23.96
N TRP A 8 -28.07 -10.15 23.75
CA TRP A 8 -28.16 -9.29 22.58
C TRP A 8 -27.10 -8.17 22.59
N VAL A 9 -26.81 -7.60 23.77
CA VAL A 9 -25.79 -6.57 23.94
C VAL A 9 -24.38 -7.12 23.69
N THR A 10 -24.06 -8.32 24.19
CA THR A 10 -22.75 -8.96 23.93
C THR A 10 -22.59 -9.36 22.46
N SER A 11 -23.66 -9.82 21.80
CA SER A 11 -23.62 -10.18 20.36
C SER A 11 -23.40 -8.95 19.46
N ILE A 12 -24.00 -7.80 19.78
CA ILE A 12 -23.79 -6.53 19.07
C ILE A 12 -22.36 -6.01 19.24
N LEU A 13 -21.79 -6.11 20.45
CA LEU A 13 -20.39 -5.74 20.70
C LEU A 13 -19.39 -6.65 19.96
N LEU A 14 -19.70 -7.94 19.80
CA LEU A 14 -18.87 -8.88 19.02
C LEU A 14 -18.91 -8.60 17.52
N LEU A 15 -20.04 -8.12 16.99
CA LEU A 15 -20.18 -7.75 15.58
C LEU A 15 -19.50 -6.42 15.24
N LEU A 16 -19.47 -5.46 16.19
CA LEU A 16 -18.80 -4.17 16.03
C LEU A 16 -17.26 -4.30 15.97
N SER A 17 -16.67 -5.23 16.74
CA SER A 17 -15.22 -5.44 16.76
C SER A 17 -14.65 -5.99 15.45
N LEU A 18 -15.48 -6.63 14.61
CA LEU A 18 -15.07 -7.14 13.31
C LEU A 18 -14.89 -6.04 12.24
N THR A 19 -15.30 -4.79 12.51
CA THR A 19 -15.30 -3.72 11.50
C THR A 19 -14.08 -2.80 11.50
N LEU A 20 -13.08 -3.05 12.36
CA LEU A 20 -11.91 -2.16 12.53
C LEU A 20 -10.64 -2.60 11.79
N PHE A 21 -10.67 -3.69 11.03
CA PHE A 21 -9.46 -4.21 10.38
C PHE A 21 -9.11 -3.44 9.09
N GLY A 22 -7.89 -2.91 9.04
CA GLY A 22 -7.19 -2.60 7.79
C GLY A 22 -7.06 -1.12 7.38
N GLN A 23 -7.36 -0.15 8.25
CA GLN A 23 -7.14 1.27 7.88
C GLN A 23 -5.65 1.64 7.92
N ALA A 24 -5.06 1.94 6.76
CA ALA A 24 -3.71 2.46 6.67
C ALA A 24 -3.65 3.88 7.25
N THR A 25 -2.62 4.19 8.04
CA THR A 25 -2.32 5.56 8.46
C THR A 25 -1.20 6.13 7.60
N ARG A 26 -1.07 7.46 7.57
CA ARG A 26 0.04 8.11 6.86
C ARG A 26 1.41 7.65 7.36
N LYS A 27 1.55 7.41 8.68
CA LYS A 27 2.79 6.90 9.28
C LYS A 27 3.10 5.48 8.79
N ASN A 28 2.08 4.63 8.70
CA ASN A 28 2.25 3.24 8.27
C ASN A 28 2.70 3.12 6.81
N LEU A 29 2.37 4.11 5.98
CA LEU A 29 2.75 4.14 4.57
C LEU A 29 4.18 4.63 4.32
N VAL A 30 4.87 5.22 5.31
CA VAL A 30 6.21 5.77 5.12
C VAL A 30 7.20 4.64 4.85
N GLY A 31 7.97 4.76 3.77
CA GLY A 31 9.00 3.80 3.37
C GLY A 31 9.05 3.54 1.87
N GLU A 32 9.78 2.50 1.50
CA GLU A 32 9.96 2.04 0.11
C GLU A 32 9.04 0.83 -0.13
N TRP A 33 8.15 0.97 -1.11
CA TRP A 33 7.13 0.00 -1.46
C TRP A 33 7.36 -0.48 -2.87
N THR A 34 7.44 -1.78 -3.09
CA THR A 34 7.81 -2.34 -4.39
C THR A 34 6.69 -3.18 -4.99
N THR A 35 6.60 -3.21 -6.31
CA THR A 35 5.68 -4.08 -7.06
C THR A 35 6.29 -4.56 -8.39
N ASN A 36 5.78 -5.68 -8.89
CA ASN A 36 6.20 -6.30 -10.13
C ASN A 36 5.73 -5.49 -11.35
N ASN A 37 6.63 -5.25 -12.30
CA ASN A 37 6.31 -4.60 -13.57
C ASN A 37 6.79 -5.37 -14.81
N LYS A 38 6.91 -6.69 -14.69
CA LYS A 38 7.03 -7.60 -15.84
C LYS A 38 5.91 -7.29 -16.83
N ASP A 39 6.24 -7.19 -18.12
CA ASP A 39 5.29 -6.91 -19.22
C ASP A 39 4.40 -5.66 -19.01
N SER A 40 4.88 -4.69 -18.21
CA SER A 40 4.17 -3.46 -17.84
C SER A 40 2.88 -3.67 -17.03
N LEU A 41 2.80 -4.76 -16.25
CA LEU A 41 1.61 -5.12 -15.46
C LEU A 41 1.13 -4.00 -14.53
N TYR A 42 2.03 -3.20 -13.94
CA TYR A 42 1.65 -2.09 -13.06
C TYR A 42 0.77 -1.04 -13.77
N PHE A 43 0.98 -0.84 -15.08
CA PHE A 43 0.25 0.14 -15.88
C PHE A 43 -1.05 -0.41 -16.47
N LYS A 44 -1.12 -1.73 -16.68
CA LYS A 44 -2.25 -2.39 -17.34
C LYS A 44 -3.30 -2.93 -16.36
N ASN A 45 -2.89 -3.29 -15.15
CA ASN A 45 -3.80 -3.89 -14.17
C ASN A 45 -4.57 -2.82 -13.39
N ASP A 46 -5.86 -3.10 -13.18
CA ASP A 46 -6.72 -2.30 -12.31
C ASP A 46 -6.35 -2.43 -10.84
N THR A 47 -5.66 -3.52 -10.46
CA THR A 47 -5.22 -3.77 -9.09
C THR A 47 -3.71 -3.84 -9.00
N VAL A 48 -3.15 -3.14 -8.00
CA VAL A 48 -1.73 -3.11 -7.72
C VAL A 48 -1.49 -3.64 -6.31
N GLN A 49 -0.46 -4.46 -6.15
CA GLN A 49 -0.05 -4.97 -4.85
C GLN A 49 1.37 -4.50 -4.55
N LEU A 50 1.50 -3.75 -3.47
CA LEU A 50 2.74 -3.13 -3.02
C LEU A 50 3.22 -3.82 -1.74
N TYR A 51 4.53 -3.97 -1.62
CA TYR A 51 5.16 -4.60 -0.48
C TYR A 51 6.28 -3.71 0.08
N GLN A 52 6.28 -3.50 1.39
CA GLN A 52 7.32 -2.78 2.11
C GLN A 52 8.11 -3.74 2.98
N ASP A 53 9.42 -3.54 3.03
CA ASP A 53 10.37 -4.28 3.87
C ASP A 53 10.32 -5.81 3.70
N VAL A 54 9.63 -6.29 2.65
CA VAL A 54 9.88 -7.63 2.13
C VAL A 54 11.30 -7.57 1.61
N ASN A 55 12.13 -8.51 2.05
CA ASN A 55 13.47 -8.75 1.54
C ASN A 55 13.38 -9.26 0.08
N TYR A 56 12.64 -8.55 -0.78
CA TYR A 56 11.96 -9.05 -1.98
C TYR A 56 12.96 -9.40 -3.09
N ARG A 57 14.24 -9.02 -2.94
CA ARG A 57 15.32 -9.62 -3.75
C ARG A 57 15.21 -11.16 -3.80
N TYR A 58 14.60 -11.80 -2.79
CA TYR A 58 14.41 -13.24 -2.74
C TYR A 58 13.04 -13.77 -3.23
N GLY A 59 12.09 -12.93 -3.67
CA GLY A 59 10.73 -13.39 -4.01
C GLY A 59 10.06 -12.78 -5.25
N LEU A 60 10.60 -11.71 -5.84
CA LEU A 60 10.10 -11.20 -7.14
C LEU A 60 11.01 -11.70 -8.26
N GLU A 61 10.53 -12.67 -9.03
CA GLU A 61 11.20 -13.23 -10.21
C GLU A 61 11.09 -12.29 -11.43
N THR A 62 11.45 -11.03 -11.28
CA THR A 62 11.44 -10.05 -12.38
C THR A 62 12.58 -9.06 -12.29
N CYS A 63 13.04 -8.65 -13.47
CA CYS A 63 14.04 -7.61 -13.65
C CYS A 63 13.46 -6.20 -13.72
N SER A 64 12.13 -6.06 -13.91
CA SER A 64 11.45 -4.78 -14.02
C SER A 64 10.49 -4.57 -12.86
N LEU A 65 10.73 -3.51 -12.10
CA LEU A 65 10.03 -3.22 -10.86
C LEU A 65 9.63 -1.75 -10.81
N ILE A 66 8.55 -1.50 -10.06
CA ILE A 66 8.13 -0.16 -9.69
C ILE A 66 8.28 -0.01 -8.18
N GLU A 67 9.04 1.00 -7.76
CA GLU A 67 9.20 1.37 -6.36
C GLU A 67 8.51 2.70 -6.09
N TRP A 68 7.65 2.72 -5.08
CA TRP A 68 7.04 3.90 -4.50
C TRP A 68 7.82 4.25 -3.24
N LYS A 69 8.48 5.40 -3.24
CA LYS A 69 9.09 5.92 -2.01
C LYS A 69 8.22 7.00 -1.43
N PHE A 70 7.63 6.71 -0.28
CA PHE A 70 6.83 7.67 0.47
C PHE A 70 7.62 8.18 1.67
N GLU A 71 7.94 9.47 1.62
CA GLU A 71 8.60 10.21 2.68
C GLU A 71 7.61 11.18 3.33
N PRO A 72 7.93 11.71 4.53
CA PRO A 72 7.20 12.82 5.08
C PRO A 72 7.10 13.99 4.08
N LYS A 73 5.88 14.22 3.54
CA LYS A 73 5.51 15.29 2.59
C LYS A 73 6.05 15.13 1.16
N LYS A 74 6.83 14.11 0.84
CA LYS A 74 7.36 13.84 -0.50
C LYS A 74 6.98 12.45 -0.98
N PHE A 75 6.81 12.30 -2.29
CA PHE A 75 6.53 11.01 -2.90
C PHE A 75 7.24 10.94 -4.26
N ARG A 76 7.76 9.77 -4.60
CA ARG A 76 8.35 9.49 -5.90
C ARG A 76 8.04 8.06 -6.33
N VAL A 77 7.87 7.88 -7.62
CA VAL A 77 7.78 6.57 -8.28
C VAL A 77 9.07 6.34 -9.05
N LEU A 78 9.61 5.14 -8.96
CA LEU A 78 10.89 4.74 -9.54
C LEU A 78 10.66 3.51 -10.41
N HIS A 79 11.20 3.53 -11.62
CA HIS A 79 11.30 2.35 -12.46
C HIS A 79 12.69 1.78 -12.30
N LEU A 80 12.77 0.55 -11.80
CA LEU A 80 14.03 -0.15 -11.55
C LEU A 80 14.19 -1.27 -12.58
N PHE A 81 15.35 -1.30 -13.25
CA PHE A 81 15.78 -2.39 -14.12
C PHE A 81 17.03 -3.01 -13.53
N THR A 82 16.86 -4.11 -12.80
CA THR A 82 17.91 -4.70 -11.95
C THR A 82 18.85 -5.64 -12.70
N CYS A 83 18.44 -6.15 -13.86
CA CYS A 83 19.22 -7.10 -14.65
C CYS A 83 19.98 -6.47 -15.84
N SER A 84 19.88 -5.15 -16.02
CA SER A 84 20.78 -4.45 -16.95
C SER A 84 22.12 -4.21 -16.26
N GLU A 85 23.23 -4.22 -17.02
CA GLU A 85 24.53 -3.78 -16.53
C GLU A 85 24.97 -2.50 -17.27
N PRO A 86 25.13 -1.36 -16.56
CA PRO A 86 24.80 -1.17 -15.14
C PRO A 86 23.28 -1.22 -14.90
N GLY A 87 22.89 -1.52 -13.65
CA GLY A 87 21.48 -1.46 -13.25
C GLY A 87 20.96 -0.04 -13.50
N THR A 88 19.79 0.09 -14.14
CA THR A 88 19.24 1.41 -14.49
C THR A 88 18.05 1.75 -13.62
N VAL A 89 17.99 3.03 -13.23
CA VAL A 89 16.88 3.59 -12.45
C VAL A 89 16.38 4.84 -13.13
N ASN A 90 15.09 4.83 -13.48
CA ASN A 90 14.40 5.99 -14.01
C ASN A 90 13.47 6.55 -12.94
N TYR A 91 13.61 7.85 -12.65
CA TYR A 91 12.89 8.53 -11.59
C TYR A 91 11.70 9.29 -12.14
N SER A 92 10.54 9.19 -11.47
CA SER A 92 9.47 10.18 -11.63
C SER A 92 9.91 11.53 -11.03
N SER A 93 9.24 12.59 -11.44
CA SER A 93 9.60 13.95 -11.06
C SER A 93 9.48 14.16 -9.55
N PRO A 94 10.44 14.83 -8.87
CA PRO A 94 10.48 14.98 -7.41
C PRO A 94 9.38 15.88 -6.81
N ARG A 95 8.38 16.27 -7.61
CA ARG A 95 7.29 17.18 -7.23
C ARG A 95 5.97 16.45 -6.96
N GLU A 96 5.97 15.12 -7.00
CA GLU A 96 4.79 14.32 -6.72
C GLU A 96 4.51 14.22 -5.20
N LYS A 97 3.24 14.16 -4.84
CA LYS A 97 2.76 14.04 -3.46
C LYS A 97 1.68 12.97 -3.38
N LEU A 98 1.83 12.03 -2.45
CA LEU A 98 0.79 11.07 -2.10
C LEU A 98 -0.08 11.65 -0.97
N LYS A 99 -1.40 11.70 -1.18
CA LYS A 99 -2.38 12.13 -0.18
C LYS A 99 -3.32 10.98 0.17
N LEU A 100 -3.39 10.65 1.45
CA LEU A 100 -4.38 9.72 1.99
C LEU A 100 -5.65 10.49 2.37
N LYS A 101 -6.79 10.10 1.80
CA LYS A 101 -8.13 10.63 2.10
C LYS A 101 -9.03 9.51 2.63
N LYS A 102 -10.04 9.88 3.43
CA LYS A 102 -11.15 8.99 3.79
C LYS A 102 -12.40 9.44 3.05
N ARG A 103 -13.15 8.49 2.48
CA ARG A 103 -14.45 8.71 1.85
C ARG A 103 -15.44 7.70 2.43
N GLY A 104 -16.21 8.11 3.42
CA GLY A 104 -17.02 7.18 4.22
C GLY A 104 -16.15 6.13 4.91
N ARG A 105 -16.43 4.84 4.66
CA ARG A 105 -15.63 3.71 5.18
C ARG A 105 -14.40 3.38 4.34
N GLN A 106 -14.25 4.00 3.17
CA GLN A 106 -13.16 3.73 2.23
C GLN A 106 -11.98 4.69 2.44
N GLN A 107 -10.78 4.22 2.10
CA GLN A 107 -9.59 5.05 2.07
C GLN A 107 -9.06 5.17 0.64
N ILE A 108 -8.66 6.38 0.27
CA ILE A 108 -8.23 6.70 -1.08
C ILE A 108 -6.81 7.30 -1.02
N LEU A 109 -5.93 6.83 -1.89
CA LEU A 109 -4.62 7.43 -2.14
C LEU A 109 -4.68 8.23 -3.44
N GLU A 110 -4.37 9.52 -3.37
CA GLU A 110 -4.24 10.38 -4.54
C GLU A 110 -2.77 10.74 -4.76
N ILE A 111 -2.27 10.49 -5.96
CA ILE A 111 -0.99 11.01 -6.43
C ILE A 111 -1.23 12.37 -7.06
N LYS A 112 -0.52 13.41 -6.60
CA LYS A 112 -0.67 14.77 -7.11
C LYS A 112 0.65 15.37 -7.57
N LYS A 113 0.61 16.18 -8.62
CA LYS A 113 1.75 16.98 -9.08
C LYS A 113 1.27 18.38 -9.43
N GLY A 114 1.87 19.40 -8.80
CA GLY A 114 1.49 20.80 -9.06
C GLY A 114 0.00 21.12 -8.81
N GLY A 115 -0.67 20.39 -7.92
CA GLY A 115 -2.10 20.57 -7.65
C GLY A 115 -3.03 19.66 -8.45
N LEU A 116 -2.59 19.15 -9.60
CA LEU A 116 -3.33 18.19 -10.43
C LEU A 116 -3.27 16.79 -9.81
N VAL A 117 -4.37 16.06 -9.87
CA VAL A 117 -4.44 14.63 -9.51
C VAL A 117 -4.00 13.83 -10.73
N LEU A 118 -2.91 13.07 -10.59
CA LEU A 118 -2.38 12.22 -11.65
C LEU A 118 -3.03 10.83 -11.63
N ASP A 119 -3.26 10.31 -10.42
CA ASP A 119 -3.75 8.95 -10.23
C ASP A 119 -4.49 8.83 -8.89
N THR A 120 -5.47 7.95 -8.84
CA THR A 120 -6.31 7.72 -7.68
C THR A 120 -6.46 6.23 -7.43
N PHE A 121 -6.24 5.81 -6.18
CA PHE A 121 -6.33 4.43 -5.76
C PHE A 121 -7.25 4.28 -4.56
N LEU A 122 -8.18 3.34 -4.64
CA LEU A 122 -8.88 2.82 -3.48
C LEU A 122 -7.98 1.82 -2.75
N ILE A 123 -7.77 2.03 -1.45
CA ILE A 123 -7.12 1.03 -0.58
C ILE A 123 -8.14 -0.08 -0.33
N LEU A 124 -7.87 -1.26 -0.89
CA LEU A 124 -8.65 -2.46 -0.65
C LEU A 124 -8.23 -3.15 0.65
N GLU A 125 -6.92 -3.20 0.91
CA GLU A 125 -6.37 -3.93 2.04
C GLU A 125 -5.00 -3.38 2.47
N PHE A 126 -4.77 -3.31 3.78
CA PHE A 126 -3.48 -3.06 4.40
C PHE A 126 -3.21 -4.13 5.47
N LYS A 127 -2.11 -4.86 5.33
CA LYS A 127 -1.69 -5.93 6.24
C LYS A 127 -0.26 -5.70 6.73
N GLU A 128 -0.03 -6.06 7.98
CA GLU A 128 1.28 -6.01 8.64
C GLU A 128 1.57 -7.39 9.23
N TYR A 129 2.74 -7.93 8.90
CA TYR A 129 3.18 -9.26 9.28
C TYR A 129 4.46 -9.13 10.11
N LYS A 130 4.40 -9.63 11.35
CA LYS A 130 5.59 -9.77 12.20
C LYS A 130 6.32 -11.05 11.82
N VAL A 131 7.58 -10.93 11.40
CA VAL A 131 8.43 -12.09 11.12
C VAL A 131 9.34 -12.33 12.32
N GLN A 132 9.14 -13.42 13.06
CA GLN A 132 9.90 -13.70 14.30
C GLN A 132 11.43 -13.70 14.11
N ARG A 133 11.91 -14.01 12.90
CA ARG A 133 13.33 -14.12 12.57
C ARG A 133 13.98 -12.81 12.11
N TYR A 134 13.21 -11.75 11.94
CA TYR A 134 13.68 -10.50 11.34
C TYR A 134 13.26 -9.31 12.21
N PRO A 135 14.16 -8.34 12.48
CA PRO A 135 13.83 -7.21 13.34
C PRO A 135 12.83 -6.21 12.71
N HIS A 136 12.38 -6.47 11.48
CA HIS A 136 11.50 -5.58 10.71
C HIS A 136 10.16 -6.25 10.38
N GLU A 137 9.09 -5.46 10.41
CA GLU A 137 7.71 -5.87 10.07
C GLU A 137 7.51 -5.77 8.56
N ILE A 138 6.96 -6.82 7.94
CA ILE A 138 6.60 -6.80 6.52
C ILE A 138 5.22 -6.16 6.38
N LYS A 139 5.05 -5.23 5.44
CA LYS A 139 3.73 -4.65 5.14
C LYS A 139 3.32 -4.90 3.69
N ALA A 140 2.04 -5.15 3.50
CA ALA A 140 1.43 -5.33 2.19
C ALA A 140 0.24 -4.38 2.02
N LEU A 141 0.16 -3.77 0.84
CA LEU A 141 -0.89 -2.82 0.48
C LEU A 141 -1.49 -3.24 -0.85
N LYS A 142 -2.81 -3.52 -0.86
CA LYS A 142 -3.57 -3.84 -2.06
C LYS A 142 -4.42 -2.65 -2.46
N LEU A 143 -4.23 -2.20 -3.69
CA LEU A 143 -4.84 -1.00 -4.26
C LEU A 143 -5.67 -1.35 -5.49
N LYS A 144 -6.75 -0.60 -5.70
CA LYS A 144 -7.52 -0.59 -6.96
C LYS A 144 -7.50 0.81 -7.56
N ARG A 145 -7.09 0.93 -8.82
CA ARG A 145 -7.11 2.18 -9.59
C ARG A 145 -8.58 2.58 -9.88
N ILE A 146 -8.92 3.86 -9.71
CA ILE A 146 -10.28 4.40 -9.87
C ILE A 146 -10.29 5.76 -10.58
#